data_AF-A0A6L5YCW8-F1
#
_entry.id   AF-A0A6L5YCW8-F1
#
_cell.length_a   1.000
_cell.length_b   1.000
_cell.length_c   1.000
_cell.angle_alpha   90.00
_cell.angle_beta   90.00
_cell.angle_gamma   90.00
#
_symmetry.space_group_name_H-M   'P 1'
#
loop_
_entity.id
_entity.type
_entity.pdbx_description
1 polymer ?
#
loop_
_entity_poly.entity_id
_entity_poly.type
_entity_poly.pdbx_seq_one_letter_code
_entity_poly.pdbx_strand_id
1 'polypeptide(L)'
;MKITQGQYERIEKYLPRQRGNVSMSNLQLINAILYVTENGCKWRALPKSYGNWHTIYVRMNRWSKNGVLQRLFEALQMENIIRIKVEAICLDSTSAKVHPDGTGALKKEGKQTIGRSRGGLTTKIHMVTATDRSAVSFALSGGEAHDSPEGIALLDKIIRAPEQKYILMDRAYEGESMRKKAKEKGYSPAVPPKSNRKDPWEYDKERYKQRNEIERYFLRLKRFRKIFARYDKLDVLFCGFIYFAMIGDAI
;
A
#
# COMPACT_ATOMS: atom_id res chain seq x y z
N MET A 1 -10.65 13.22 -8.04
CA MET A 1 -11.04 12.82 -6.68
C MET A 1 -10.97 13.99 -5.71
N LYS A 2 -12.04 14.19 -4.95
CA LYS A 2 -12.10 15.04 -3.75
C LYS A 2 -13.00 14.32 -2.75
N ILE A 3 -12.70 14.46 -1.46
CA ILE A 3 -13.58 14.01 -0.38
C ILE A 3 -14.49 15.15 0.06
N THR A 4 -15.70 14.77 0.47
CA THR A 4 -16.72 15.67 1.01
C THR A 4 -16.43 16.03 2.47
N GLN A 5 -17.14 17.04 2.97
CA GLN A 5 -17.09 17.42 4.38
C GLN A 5 -17.50 16.25 5.30
N GLY A 6 -18.57 15.53 4.98
CA GLY A 6 -19.02 14.38 5.77
C GLY A 6 -18.03 13.21 5.78
N GLN A 7 -17.35 12.94 4.66
CA GLN A 7 -16.25 11.95 4.63
C GLN A 7 -15.06 12.40 5.49
N TYR A 8 -14.76 13.70 5.49
CA TYR A 8 -13.68 14.25 6.30
C TYR A 8 -13.98 14.19 7.80
N GLU A 9 -15.21 14.46 8.23
CA GLU A 9 -15.62 14.39 9.64
C GLU A 9 -15.39 13.01 10.25
N ARG A 10 -15.53 11.94 9.45
CA ARG A 10 -15.22 10.56 9.88
C ARG A 10 -13.75 10.37 10.26
N ILE A 11 -12.85 11.06 9.56
CA ILE A 11 -11.40 10.90 9.74
C ILE A 11 -10.75 12.02 10.57
N GLU A 12 -11.47 13.10 10.83
CA GLU A 12 -10.92 14.31 11.44
C GLU A 12 -10.25 14.05 12.80
N LYS A 13 -10.87 13.21 13.64
CA LYS A 13 -10.36 12.86 14.97
C LYS A 13 -9.00 12.17 14.95
N TYR A 14 -8.60 11.57 13.82
CA TYR A 14 -7.31 10.89 13.64
C TYR A 14 -6.23 11.81 13.08
N LEU A 15 -6.60 13.01 12.63
CA LEU A 15 -5.69 13.96 12.03
C LEU A 15 -5.03 14.86 13.09
N PRO A 16 -3.79 15.33 12.84
CA PRO A 16 -3.15 16.28 13.74
C PRO A 16 -3.97 17.56 13.86
N ARG A 17 -4.20 18.00 15.10
CA ARG A 17 -4.74 19.34 15.38
C ARG A 17 -3.79 20.39 14.84
N GLN A 18 -4.33 21.32 14.05
CA GLN A 18 -3.57 22.44 13.52
C GLN A 18 -3.26 23.42 14.66
N ARG A 19 -2.01 23.88 14.76
CA ARG A 19 -1.56 24.83 15.79
C ARG A 19 -1.00 26.09 15.12
N GLY A 20 -1.29 27.26 15.70
CA GLY A 20 -0.87 28.56 15.18
C GLY A 20 -1.76 29.07 14.04
N ASN A 21 -1.31 30.13 13.35
CA ASN A 21 -2.03 30.75 12.24
C ASN A 21 -1.95 29.89 10.97
N VAL A 22 -2.86 28.91 10.85
CA VAL A 22 -2.94 28.03 9.68
C VAL A 22 -4.10 28.46 8.78
N SER A 23 -3.78 28.97 7.59
CA SER A 23 -4.78 29.44 6.62
C SER A 23 -5.46 28.34 5.79
N MET A 24 -4.93 27.12 5.82
CA MET A 24 -5.42 25.98 5.03
C MET A 24 -5.90 24.86 5.94
N SER A 25 -7.19 24.52 5.87
CA SER A 25 -7.78 23.40 6.61
C SER A 25 -7.17 22.04 6.25
N ASN A 26 -7.34 21.05 7.12
CA ASN A 26 -6.93 19.67 6.81
C ASN A 26 -7.73 19.08 5.63
N LEU A 27 -9.02 19.42 5.48
CA LEU A 27 -9.83 19.00 4.33
C LEU A 27 -9.25 19.54 3.01
N GLN A 28 -8.92 20.83 2.94
CA GLN A 28 -8.28 21.42 1.76
C GLN A 28 -6.94 20.76 1.45
N LEU A 29 -6.12 20.50 2.48
CA LEU A 29 -4.85 19.80 2.33
C LEU A 29 -5.07 18.39 1.74
N ILE A 30 -5.98 17.60 2.30
CA ILE A 30 -6.26 16.24 1.85
C ILE A 30 -6.72 16.25 0.39
N ASN A 31 -7.65 17.14 0.04
CA ASN A 31 -8.13 17.26 -1.33
C ASN A 31 -7.03 17.68 -2.32
N ALA A 32 -6.09 18.53 -1.89
CA ALA A 32 -4.94 18.88 -2.71
C ALA A 32 -3.98 17.70 -2.91
N ILE A 33 -3.71 16.93 -1.86
CA ILE A 33 -2.83 15.76 -1.95
C ILE A 33 -3.49 14.68 -2.81
N LEU A 34 -4.77 14.38 -2.61
CA LEU A 34 -5.52 13.43 -3.43
C LEU A 34 -5.49 13.79 -4.91
N TYR A 35 -5.60 15.08 -5.24
CA TYR A 35 -5.44 15.54 -6.62
C TYR A 35 -4.07 15.19 -7.19
N VAL A 36 -2.99 15.42 -6.44
CA VAL A 36 -1.63 15.03 -6.86
C VAL A 36 -1.51 13.52 -7.00
N THR A 37 -2.04 12.74 -6.04
CA THR A 37 -2.01 11.28 -6.01
C THR A 37 -2.69 10.68 -7.24
N GLU A 38 -3.90 11.15 -7.55
CA GLU A 38 -4.71 10.69 -8.66
C GLU A 38 -4.09 11.05 -10.01
N ASN A 39 -3.68 12.33 -10.18
CA ASN A 39 -3.23 12.84 -11.47
C ASN A 39 -1.75 12.59 -11.75
N GLY A 40 -0.95 12.26 -10.73
CA GLY A 40 0.49 12.01 -10.91
C GLY A 40 1.32 13.27 -11.17
N CYS A 41 0.73 14.46 -11.09
CA CYS A 41 1.36 15.70 -11.53
C CYS A 41 2.59 16.08 -10.67
N LYS A 42 3.46 16.93 -11.22
CA LYS A 42 4.51 17.59 -10.44
C LYS A 42 3.86 18.51 -9.41
N TRP A 43 4.47 18.66 -8.23
CA TRP A 43 3.94 19.55 -7.18
C TRP A 43 3.71 20.99 -7.68
N ARG A 44 4.67 21.54 -8.44
CA ARG A 44 4.58 22.88 -9.05
C ARG A 44 3.45 23.02 -10.08
N ALA A 45 2.91 21.92 -10.59
CA ALA A 45 1.80 21.90 -11.54
C ALA A 45 0.43 21.74 -10.84
N LEU A 46 0.39 21.66 -9.51
CA LEU A 46 -0.86 21.66 -8.76
C LEU A 46 -1.63 22.98 -9.05
N PRO A 47 -2.92 22.92 -9.41
CA PRO A 47 -3.70 24.13 -9.67
C PRO A 47 -3.73 25.07 -8.46
N LYS A 48 -3.58 26.38 -8.71
CA LYS A 48 -3.54 27.41 -7.66
C LYS A 48 -4.80 27.43 -6.78
N SER A 49 -5.93 26.94 -7.28
CA SER A 49 -7.18 26.79 -6.53
C SER A 49 -7.08 25.85 -5.33
N TYR A 50 -6.09 24.95 -5.30
CA TYR A 50 -5.81 24.10 -4.15
C TYR A 50 -4.89 24.76 -3.11
N GLY A 51 -4.33 25.94 -3.43
CA GLY A 51 -3.40 26.68 -2.59
C GLY A 51 -1.93 26.53 -3.01
N ASN A 52 -1.03 27.02 -2.15
CA ASN A 52 0.39 27.03 -2.43
C ASN A 52 0.97 25.59 -2.36
N TRP A 53 1.50 25.11 -3.50
CA TRP A 53 2.05 23.76 -3.61
C TRP A 53 3.16 23.47 -2.58
N HIS A 54 3.98 24.45 -2.22
CA HIS A 54 5.09 24.27 -1.30
C HIS A 54 4.58 24.01 0.12
N THR A 55 3.58 24.78 0.55
CA THR A 55 2.90 24.56 1.84
C THR A 55 2.29 23.16 1.93
N ILE A 56 1.65 22.70 0.85
CA ILE A 56 1.02 21.38 0.78
C ILE A 56 2.07 20.27 0.83
N TYR A 57 3.13 20.39 0.03
CA TYR A 57 4.24 19.45 0.01
C TYR A 57 4.92 19.33 1.39
N VAL A 58 5.24 20.45 2.04
CA VAL A 58 5.89 20.44 3.36
C VAL A 58 5.01 19.75 4.40
N ARG A 59 3.69 19.99 4.36
CA ARG A 59 2.73 19.33 5.25
C ARG A 59 2.63 17.83 4.97
N MET A 60 2.51 17.43 3.70
CA MET A 60 2.48 16.02 3.29
C MET A 60 3.75 15.28 3.70
N ASN A 61 4.93 15.87 3.49
CA ASN A 61 6.21 15.32 3.92
C ASN A 61 6.27 15.16 5.45
N ARG A 62 5.82 16.17 6.20
CA ARG A 62 5.74 16.09 7.68
C ARG A 62 4.79 14.99 8.15
N TRP A 63 3.60 14.89 7.54
CA TRP A 63 2.62 13.86 7.87
C TRP A 63 3.14 12.46 7.58
N SER A 64 3.83 12.30 6.45
CA SER A 64 4.45 11.03 6.05
C SER A 64 5.56 10.62 7.02
N LYS A 65 6.46 11.54 7.37
CA LYS A 65 7.55 11.28 8.35
C LYS A 65 7.04 10.97 9.75
N ASN A 66 5.94 11.61 10.16
CA ASN A 66 5.36 11.42 11.49
C ASN A 66 4.34 10.27 11.55
N GLY A 67 4.22 9.44 10.50
CA GLY A 67 3.33 8.28 10.46
C GLY A 67 1.83 8.63 10.59
N VAL A 68 1.43 9.86 10.27
CA VAL A 68 0.02 10.32 10.41
C VAL A 68 -0.91 9.46 9.56
N LEU A 69 -0.52 9.22 8.31
CA LEU A 69 -1.33 8.50 7.34
C LEU A 69 -1.41 7.00 7.66
N GLN A 70 -0.33 6.43 8.19
CA GLN A 70 -0.33 5.06 8.68
C GLN A 70 -1.33 4.90 9.84
N ARG A 71 -1.26 5.77 10.86
CA ARG A 71 -2.21 5.72 11.99
C ARG A 71 -3.65 5.95 11.56
N LEU A 72 -3.88 6.87 10.61
CA LEU A 72 -5.21 7.07 10.04
C LEU A 72 -5.70 5.82 9.30
N PHE A 73 -4.84 5.17 8.50
CA PHE A 73 -5.17 3.92 7.82
C PHE A 73 -5.47 2.79 8.81
N GLU A 74 -4.64 2.61 9.83
CA GLU A 74 -4.85 1.64 10.92
C GLU A 74 -6.16 1.93 11.67
N ALA A 75 -6.47 3.20 11.92
CA ALA A 75 -7.70 3.60 12.57
C ALA A 75 -8.95 3.39 11.71
N LEU A 76 -8.87 3.70 10.41
CA LEU A 76 -9.95 3.42 9.45
C LEU A 76 -10.15 1.93 9.23
N GLN A 77 -9.07 1.15 9.26
CA GLN A 77 -9.21 -0.28 9.39
C GLN A 77 -9.94 -0.58 10.69
N MET A 78 -9.55 -0.02 11.84
CA MET A 78 -10.19 -0.33 13.13
C MET A 78 -11.69 -0.01 13.15
N GLU A 79 -12.12 1.08 12.52
CA GLU A 79 -13.54 1.40 12.37
C GLU A 79 -14.28 0.43 11.42
N ASN A 80 -13.54 -0.21 10.52
CA ASN A 80 -13.99 -1.32 9.67
C ASN A 80 -13.63 -2.72 10.23
N ILE A 81 -13.03 -2.82 11.43
CA ILE A 81 -12.66 -4.02 12.19
C ILE A 81 -13.73 -4.11 13.29
N ILE A 82 -14.75 -4.95 13.23
CA ILE A 82 -14.74 -6.40 13.28
C ILE A 82 -16.00 -6.85 12.53
N ARG A 83 -15.94 -7.09 11.21
CA ARG A 83 -16.92 -7.93 10.47
C ARG A 83 -16.64 -8.12 8.97
N ILE A 84 -15.40 -8.08 8.50
CA ILE A 84 -15.13 -8.74 7.21
C ILE A 84 -14.94 -10.23 7.52
N LYS A 85 -16.06 -10.97 7.55
CA LYS A 85 -16.08 -12.44 7.69
C LYS A 85 -15.60 -13.09 6.39
N VAL A 86 -14.35 -12.82 6.02
CA VAL A 86 -13.70 -13.53 4.91
C VAL A 86 -12.88 -14.66 5.50
N GLU A 87 -13.06 -15.84 4.94
CA GLU A 87 -12.25 -16.99 5.34
C GLU A 87 -10.83 -16.90 4.79
N ALA A 88 -10.59 -16.10 3.75
CA ALA A 88 -9.32 -16.02 3.04
C ALA A 88 -8.82 -14.57 2.94
N ILE A 89 -7.51 -14.40 3.15
CA ILE A 89 -6.78 -13.18 2.79
C ILE A 89 -5.84 -13.48 1.63
N CYS A 90 -5.48 -12.47 0.86
CA CYS A 90 -4.54 -12.59 -0.26
C CYS A 90 -3.23 -11.88 0.05
N LEU A 91 -2.11 -12.46 -0.36
CA LEU A 91 -0.80 -11.83 -0.37
C LEU A 91 -0.21 -11.91 -1.78
N ASP A 92 0.15 -10.74 -2.30
CA ASP A 92 0.80 -10.61 -3.58
C ASP A 92 1.62 -9.32 -3.63
N SER A 93 2.36 -9.11 -4.71
CA SER A 93 3.09 -7.89 -4.96
C SER A 93 2.81 -7.30 -6.33
N THR A 94 3.01 -6.00 -6.47
CA THR A 94 2.99 -5.32 -7.75
C THR A 94 4.16 -4.36 -7.86
N SER A 95 4.72 -4.22 -9.07
CA SER A 95 5.78 -3.25 -9.34
C SER A 95 5.22 -1.89 -9.77
N ALA A 96 5.85 -0.82 -9.30
CA ALA A 96 5.73 0.53 -9.83
C ALA A 96 7.06 0.90 -10.52
N LYS A 97 6.97 1.39 -11.77
CA LYS A 97 8.15 1.85 -12.50
C LYS A 97 8.66 3.16 -11.91
N VAL A 98 9.97 3.29 -11.73
CA VAL A 98 10.58 4.49 -11.18
C VAL A 98 11.01 5.40 -12.32
N HIS A 99 10.48 6.62 -12.34
CA HIS A 99 10.89 7.66 -13.26
C HIS A 99 12.29 8.19 -12.89
N PRO A 100 13.11 8.67 -13.83
CA PRO A 100 14.41 9.28 -13.51
C PRO A 100 14.36 10.34 -12.40
N ASP A 101 13.33 11.20 -12.40
CA ASP A 101 13.08 12.19 -11.33
C ASP A 101 12.94 11.58 -9.92
N GLY A 102 12.53 10.31 -9.83
CA GLY A 102 12.40 9.55 -8.58
C GLY A 102 13.72 8.95 -8.09
N THR A 103 14.85 9.28 -8.71
CA THR A 103 16.18 8.81 -8.32
C THR A 103 17.03 9.92 -7.69
N GLY A 104 18.19 9.56 -7.14
CA GLY A 104 19.14 10.53 -6.57
C GLY A 104 18.65 11.14 -5.24
N ALA A 105 18.09 10.31 -4.36
CA ALA A 105 17.92 10.68 -2.95
C ALA A 105 19.29 10.98 -2.31
N LEU A 106 19.33 11.92 -1.37
CA LEU A 106 20.56 12.23 -0.64
C LEU A 106 20.99 11.02 0.21
N LYS A 107 22.30 10.71 0.24
CA LYS A 107 22.84 9.55 0.97
C LYS A 107 22.40 9.50 2.45
N LYS A 108 22.24 10.67 3.09
CA LYS A 108 21.81 10.80 4.49
C LYS A 108 20.38 10.32 4.77
N GLU A 109 19.55 10.14 3.75
CA GLU A 109 18.16 9.65 3.90
C GLU A 109 18.10 8.11 3.87
N GLY A 110 19.25 7.43 3.79
CA GLY A 110 19.35 5.97 3.76
C GLY A 110 19.04 5.35 2.38
N LYS A 111 19.18 4.03 2.29
CA LYS A 111 18.86 3.28 1.06
C LYS A 111 17.35 3.28 0.85
N GLN A 112 16.92 3.74 -0.33
CA GLN A 112 15.52 3.72 -0.74
C GLN A 112 15.20 2.41 -1.48
N THR A 113 13.95 1.98 -1.42
CA THR A 113 13.45 0.74 -2.04
C THR A 113 13.27 0.88 -3.55
N ILE A 114 14.34 1.27 -4.25
CA ILE A 114 14.42 1.38 -5.70
C ILE A 114 15.52 0.45 -6.17
N GLY A 115 15.23 -0.42 -7.13
CA GLY A 115 16.28 -1.16 -7.80
C GLY A 115 15.85 -1.83 -9.10
N ARG A 116 16.81 -2.53 -9.71
CA ARG A 116 16.74 -2.93 -11.13
C ARG A 116 15.99 -4.25 -11.29
N SER A 117 14.91 -4.21 -12.07
CA SER A 117 14.24 -5.40 -12.60
C SER A 117 14.41 -5.47 -14.12
N ARG A 118 13.82 -6.49 -14.75
CA ARG A 118 13.76 -6.59 -16.23
C ARG A 118 13.10 -5.38 -16.89
N GLY A 119 12.21 -4.67 -16.19
CA GLY A 119 11.51 -3.47 -16.67
C GLY A 119 12.26 -2.15 -16.44
N GLY A 120 13.50 -2.21 -15.94
CA GLY A 120 14.29 -1.04 -15.52
C GLY A 120 14.21 -0.80 -14.02
N LEU A 121 14.35 0.46 -13.57
CA LEU A 121 14.23 0.81 -12.16
C LEU A 121 12.78 0.69 -11.72
N THR A 122 12.55 -0.07 -10.65
CA THR A 122 11.23 -0.39 -10.11
C THR A 122 11.28 -0.44 -8.57
N THR A 123 10.13 -0.17 -7.97
CA THR A 123 9.83 -0.45 -6.55
C THR A 123 8.69 -1.46 -6.53
N LYS A 124 8.76 -2.48 -5.67
CA LYS A 124 7.67 -3.41 -5.44
C LYS A 124 6.82 -2.94 -4.26
N ILE A 125 5.52 -3.13 -4.38
CA ILE A 125 4.53 -2.93 -3.33
C ILE A 125 4.00 -4.33 -2.99
N HIS A 126 4.43 -4.89 -1.86
CA HIS A 126 3.90 -6.14 -1.31
C HIS A 126 2.68 -5.79 -0.47
N MET A 127 1.58 -6.52 -0.63
CA MET A 127 0.32 -6.18 0.04
C MET A 127 -0.41 -7.42 0.52
N VAL A 128 -0.99 -7.33 1.71
CA VAL A 128 -2.02 -8.24 2.19
C VAL A 128 -3.37 -7.56 2.04
N THR A 129 -4.36 -8.25 1.46
CA THR A 129 -5.73 -7.76 1.32
C THR A 129 -6.72 -8.79 1.88
N ALA A 130 -7.82 -8.30 2.45
CA ALA A 130 -8.94 -9.13 2.88
C ALA A 130 -9.99 -9.29 1.77
N THR A 131 -10.18 -8.26 0.95
CA THR A 131 -11.07 -8.25 -0.21
C THR A 131 -10.47 -7.38 -1.29
N ASP A 132 -11.10 -7.34 -2.46
CA ASP A 132 -10.76 -6.37 -3.47
C ASP A 132 -10.89 -4.93 -2.98
N ARG A 133 -11.58 -4.62 -1.87
CA ARG A 133 -11.81 -3.26 -1.31
C ARG A 133 -11.07 -2.96 0.00
N SER A 134 -10.39 -3.95 0.58
CA SER A 134 -9.80 -3.80 1.92
C SER A 134 -8.36 -4.30 1.94
N ALA A 135 -7.40 -3.38 1.92
CA ALA A 135 -6.01 -3.69 2.27
C ALA A 135 -5.87 -3.87 3.78
N VAL A 136 -4.98 -4.77 4.19
CA VAL A 136 -4.60 -5.06 5.58
C VAL A 136 -3.26 -4.42 5.91
N SER A 137 -2.26 -4.60 5.06
CA SER A 137 -0.93 -4.04 5.26
C SER A 137 -0.15 -4.04 3.96
N PHE A 138 0.89 -3.21 3.87
CA PHE A 138 1.83 -3.24 2.75
C PHE A 138 3.27 -2.99 3.19
N ALA A 139 4.21 -3.38 2.34
CA ALA A 139 5.63 -3.10 2.46
C ALA A 139 6.23 -2.77 1.09
N LEU A 140 7.38 -2.09 1.08
CA LEU A 140 8.12 -1.77 -0.14
C LEU A 140 9.43 -2.55 -0.20
N SER A 141 9.85 -2.88 -1.41
CA SER A 141 11.20 -3.38 -1.67
C SER A 141 11.72 -2.93 -3.04
N GLY A 142 13.03 -3.09 -3.24
CA GLY A 142 13.64 -2.85 -4.55
C GLY A 142 13.14 -3.83 -5.60
N GLY A 143 13.13 -3.43 -6.88
CA GLY A 143 12.66 -4.27 -7.99
C GLY A 143 13.37 -5.60 -8.16
N GLU A 144 14.62 -5.68 -7.72
CA GLU A 144 15.48 -6.86 -7.71
C GLU A 144 15.17 -7.82 -6.57
N ALA A 145 14.48 -7.35 -5.52
CA ALA A 145 14.25 -8.14 -4.32
C ALA A 145 13.32 -9.32 -4.62
N HIS A 146 13.57 -10.45 -3.99
CA HIS A 146 12.65 -11.58 -4.03
C HIS A 146 11.40 -11.26 -3.20
N ASP A 147 10.24 -11.75 -3.63
CA ASP A 147 8.96 -11.39 -2.99
C ASP A 147 8.77 -12.08 -1.64
N SER A 148 9.28 -13.31 -1.49
CA SER A 148 9.03 -14.13 -0.31
C SER A 148 9.58 -13.55 1.00
N PRO A 149 10.83 -13.04 1.09
CA PRO A 149 11.31 -12.41 2.32
C PRO A 149 10.43 -11.27 2.83
N GLU A 150 9.98 -10.40 1.92
CA GLU A 150 9.08 -9.28 2.27
C GLU A 150 7.68 -9.77 2.61
N GLY A 151 7.18 -10.79 1.92
CA GLY A 151 5.92 -11.46 2.27
C GLY A 151 5.94 -12.05 3.68
N ILE A 152 7.03 -12.71 4.07
CA ILE A 152 7.22 -13.26 5.42
C ILE A 152 7.22 -12.13 6.46
N ALA A 153 8.02 -11.07 6.22
CA ALA A 153 8.09 -9.92 7.12
C ALA A 153 6.75 -9.18 7.24
N LEU A 154 5.96 -9.13 6.16
CA LEU A 154 4.63 -8.55 6.16
C LEU A 154 3.65 -9.41 6.96
N LEU A 155 3.72 -10.74 6.84
CA LEU A 155 2.90 -11.65 7.64
C LEU A 155 3.21 -11.56 9.13
N ASP A 156 4.44 -11.31 9.53
CA ASP A 156 4.78 -11.15 10.95
C ASP A 156 4.07 -9.95 11.59
N LYS A 157 3.84 -8.88 10.81
CA LYS A 157 3.21 -7.64 11.28
C LYS A 157 1.69 -7.71 11.37
N ILE A 158 1.04 -8.63 10.65
CA ILE A 158 -0.43 -8.73 10.69
C ILE A 158 -0.90 -9.58 11.88
N ILE A 159 -2.00 -9.15 12.48
CA ILE A 159 -2.75 -9.93 13.48
C ILE A 159 -3.85 -10.67 12.73
N ARG A 160 -3.88 -12.00 12.88
CA ARG A 160 -4.89 -12.85 12.26
C ARG A 160 -6.22 -12.70 12.98
N ALA A 161 -7.30 -12.46 12.24
CA ALA A 161 -8.65 -12.58 12.77
C ALA A 161 -9.07 -14.08 12.78
N PRO A 162 -9.84 -14.55 13.79
CA PRO A 162 -10.24 -15.96 13.90
C PRO A 162 -10.92 -16.53 12.65
N GLU A 163 -11.72 -15.71 11.96
CA GLU A 163 -12.44 -16.09 10.75
C GLU A 163 -11.51 -16.32 9.56
N GLN A 164 -10.34 -15.67 9.53
CA GLN A 164 -9.37 -15.78 8.43
C GLN A 164 -8.60 -17.09 8.57
N LYS A 165 -9.03 -18.13 7.86
CA LYS A 165 -8.45 -19.49 7.91
C LYS A 165 -7.41 -19.72 6.82
N TYR A 166 -7.52 -19.01 5.70
CA TYR A 166 -6.72 -19.25 4.50
C TYR A 166 -5.89 -18.04 4.12
N ILE A 167 -4.74 -18.31 3.52
CA ILE A 167 -3.95 -17.30 2.82
C ILE A 167 -3.69 -17.73 1.38
N LEU A 168 -4.08 -16.88 0.44
CA LEU A 168 -3.94 -17.11 -1.01
C LEU A 168 -2.70 -16.35 -1.49
N MET A 169 -1.78 -17.05 -2.15
CA MET A 169 -0.49 -16.44 -2.54
C MET A 169 -0.10 -16.82 -3.95
N ASP A 170 0.58 -15.92 -4.65
CA ASP A 170 1.19 -16.24 -5.94
C ASP A 170 2.18 -17.40 -5.84
N ARG A 171 2.40 -18.08 -6.96
CA ARG A 171 3.48 -19.07 -7.11
C ARG A 171 4.85 -18.51 -6.70
N ALA A 172 5.11 -17.21 -6.83
CA ALA A 172 6.36 -16.60 -6.34
C ALA A 172 6.61 -16.85 -4.84
N TYR A 173 5.54 -17.03 -4.05
CA TYR A 173 5.54 -17.27 -2.61
C TYR A 173 5.52 -18.76 -2.21
N GLU A 174 5.69 -19.68 -3.16
CA GLU A 174 5.62 -21.14 -2.92
C GLU A 174 6.82 -21.73 -2.16
N GLY A 175 7.67 -20.90 -1.55
CA GLY A 175 8.81 -21.35 -0.74
C GLY A 175 8.39 -22.08 0.53
N GLU A 176 9.23 -23.01 1.00
CA GLU A 176 8.96 -23.75 2.24
C GLU A 176 8.87 -22.84 3.46
N SER A 177 9.80 -21.88 3.59
CA SER A 177 9.80 -20.89 4.68
C SER A 177 8.50 -20.08 4.72
N MET A 178 7.97 -19.71 3.55
CA MET A 178 6.73 -18.96 3.44
C MET A 178 5.51 -19.79 3.86
N ARG A 179 5.41 -21.04 3.39
CA ARG A 179 4.34 -21.96 3.81
C ARG A 179 4.40 -22.26 5.30
N LYS A 180 5.60 -22.46 5.85
CA LYS A 180 5.80 -22.69 7.29
C LYS A 180 5.33 -21.48 8.09
N LYS A 181 5.76 -20.27 7.73
CA LYS A 181 5.31 -19.04 8.36
C LYS A 181 3.78 -18.87 8.31
N ALA A 182 3.16 -19.15 7.16
CA ALA A 182 1.70 -19.09 7.02
C ALA A 182 0.99 -20.02 8.03
N LYS A 183 1.47 -21.27 8.15
CA LYS A 183 0.95 -22.25 9.12
C LYS A 183 1.18 -21.81 10.57
N GLU A 184 2.36 -21.30 10.90
CA GLU A 184 2.68 -20.75 12.24
C GLU A 184 1.74 -19.60 12.62
N LYS A 185 1.38 -18.75 11.66
CA LYS A 185 0.39 -17.67 11.85
C LYS A 185 -1.06 -18.17 11.86
N GLY A 186 -1.29 -19.48 11.72
CA GLY A 186 -2.61 -20.12 11.77
C GLY A 186 -3.38 -20.13 10.45
N TYR A 187 -2.73 -19.86 9.32
CA TYR A 187 -3.34 -19.92 8.01
C TYR A 187 -3.06 -21.26 7.30
N SER A 188 -4.04 -21.73 6.55
CA SER A 188 -3.87 -22.75 5.53
C SER A 188 -3.48 -22.09 4.19
N PRO A 189 -2.24 -22.28 3.70
CA PRO A 189 -1.79 -21.63 2.48
C PRO A 189 -2.38 -22.31 1.24
N ALA A 190 -3.08 -21.54 0.40
CA ALA A 190 -3.43 -21.95 -0.96
C ALA A 190 -2.47 -21.26 -1.94
N VAL A 191 -1.46 -22.01 -2.37
CA VAL A 191 -0.41 -21.55 -3.28
C VAL A 191 -0.08 -22.66 -4.27
N PRO A 192 -0.07 -22.40 -5.59
CA PRO A 192 0.29 -23.40 -6.56
C PRO A 192 1.80 -23.72 -6.49
N PRO A 193 2.22 -24.99 -6.59
CA PRO A 193 3.63 -25.31 -6.74
C PRO A 193 4.19 -24.76 -8.06
N LYS A 194 5.51 -24.55 -8.11
CA LYS A 194 6.19 -24.34 -9.38
C LYS A 194 6.09 -25.57 -10.28
N SER A 195 5.97 -25.35 -11.59
CA SER A 195 5.84 -26.42 -12.59
C SER A 195 7.04 -27.36 -12.63
N ASN A 196 8.23 -26.90 -12.22
CA ASN A 196 9.46 -27.69 -12.20
C ASN A 196 9.76 -28.32 -10.82
N ARG A 197 8.81 -28.30 -9.88
CA ARG A 197 9.00 -28.90 -8.57
C ARG A 197 8.92 -30.42 -8.68
N LYS A 198 9.90 -31.13 -8.08
CA LYS A 198 9.97 -32.60 -8.10
C LYS A 198 8.78 -33.27 -7.42
N ASP A 199 8.32 -32.67 -6.33
CA ASP A 199 7.19 -33.15 -5.54
C ASP A 199 6.13 -32.03 -5.40
N PRO A 200 5.22 -31.90 -6.37
CA PRO A 200 4.16 -30.90 -6.32
C PRO A 200 3.03 -31.33 -5.36
N TRP A 201 2.57 -30.43 -4.49
CA TRP A 201 1.39 -30.68 -3.65
C TRP A 201 0.09 -30.31 -4.36
N GLU A 202 -1.00 -30.91 -3.89
CA GLU A 202 -2.35 -30.46 -4.19
C GLU A 202 -2.73 -29.23 -3.37
N TYR A 203 -3.45 -28.30 -4.00
CA TYR A 203 -3.95 -27.10 -3.36
C TYR A 203 -5.40 -26.87 -3.79
N ASP A 204 -6.16 -26.16 -2.94
CA ASP A 204 -7.55 -25.81 -3.22
C ASP A 204 -7.64 -24.80 -4.37
N LYS A 205 -7.89 -25.31 -5.59
CA LYS A 205 -7.98 -24.52 -6.82
C LYS A 205 -9.16 -23.56 -6.81
N GLU A 206 -10.30 -23.97 -6.24
CA GLU A 206 -11.49 -23.12 -6.16
C GLU A 206 -11.26 -21.95 -5.22
N ARG A 207 -10.61 -22.19 -4.08
CA ARG A 207 -10.18 -21.10 -3.18
C ARG A 207 -9.16 -20.20 -3.86
N TYR A 208 -8.20 -20.79 -4.57
CA TYR A 208 -7.15 -20.02 -5.24
C TYR A 208 -7.69 -19.02 -6.27
N LYS A 209 -8.84 -19.29 -6.90
CA LYS A 209 -9.52 -18.30 -7.79
C LYS A 209 -9.85 -16.98 -7.09
N GLN A 210 -10.07 -16.99 -5.77
CA GLN A 210 -10.31 -15.77 -4.98
C GLN A 210 -9.07 -14.86 -4.90
N ARG A 211 -7.88 -15.29 -5.35
CA ARG A 211 -6.72 -14.41 -5.51
C ARG A 211 -6.99 -13.24 -6.46
N ASN A 212 -7.97 -13.36 -7.35
CA ASN A 212 -8.43 -12.24 -8.18
C ASN A 212 -8.91 -11.02 -7.37
N GLU A 213 -9.20 -11.16 -6.07
CA GLU A 213 -9.50 -10.03 -5.17
C GLU A 213 -8.31 -9.06 -5.07
N ILE A 214 -7.09 -9.54 -4.79
CA ILE A 214 -5.90 -8.66 -4.68
C ILE A 214 -5.49 -8.08 -6.03
N GLU A 215 -5.67 -8.83 -7.13
CA GLU A 215 -5.40 -8.34 -8.47
C GLU A 215 -6.30 -7.15 -8.82
N ARG A 216 -7.60 -7.27 -8.53
CA ARG A 216 -8.56 -6.15 -8.66
C ARG A 216 -8.24 -4.99 -7.73
N TYR A 217 -7.78 -5.26 -6.50
CA TYR A 217 -7.31 -4.21 -5.59
C TYR A 217 -6.14 -3.43 -6.21
N PHE A 218 -5.12 -4.11 -6.73
CA PHE A 218 -3.99 -3.45 -7.39
C PHE A 218 -4.41 -2.65 -8.62
N LEU A 219 -5.35 -3.15 -9.43
CA LEU A 219 -5.88 -2.41 -10.57
C LEU A 219 -6.54 -1.10 -10.13
N ARG A 220 -7.32 -1.10 -9.05
CA ARG A 220 -7.90 0.15 -8.51
C ARG A 220 -6.83 1.07 -7.93
N LEU A 221 -5.91 0.53 -7.13
CA LEU A 221 -4.83 1.29 -6.53
C LEU A 221 -3.94 1.97 -7.59
N LYS A 222 -3.71 1.30 -8.73
CA LYS A 222 -2.94 1.84 -9.86
C LYS A 222 -3.71 2.83 -10.74
N ARG A 223 -5.01 3.08 -10.50
CA ARG A 223 -5.71 4.23 -11.11
C ARG A 223 -5.13 5.56 -10.63
N PHE A 224 -4.60 5.57 -9.41
CA PHE A 224 -3.82 6.70 -8.91
C PHE A 224 -2.47 6.74 -9.62
N ARG A 225 -2.27 7.73 -10.49
CA ARG A 225 -1.07 7.81 -11.34
C ARG A 225 0.22 7.91 -10.54
N LYS A 226 0.19 8.46 -9.30
CA LYS A 226 1.35 8.42 -8.39
C LYS A 226 1.75 7.03 -7.94
N ILE A 227 0.84 6.06 -7.96
CA ILE A 227 1.11 4.67 -7.58
C ILE A 227 1.47 3.83 -8.80
N PHE A 228 0.89 4.15 -9.97
CA PHE A 228 1.24 3.51 -11.23
C PHE A 228 2.74 3.66 -11.56
N ALA A 229 3.28 4.88 -11.41
CA ALA A 229 4.69 5.18 -11.57
C ALA A 229 5.21 6.03 -10.40
N ARG A 230 6.34 5.62 -9.84
CA ARG A 230 7.01 6.30 -8.74
C ARG A 230 7.88 7.43 -9.28
N TYR A 231 7.55 8.66 -8.89
CA TYR A 231 8.35 9.86 -9.15
C TYR A 231 9.08 10.35 -7.89
N ASP A 232 8.78 9.73 -6.74
CA ASP A 232 9.25 10.19 -5.44
C ASP A 232 10.56 9.51 -5.06
N LYS A 233 11.56 10.33 -4.75
CA LYS A 233 12.88 9.86 -4.34
C LYS A 233 12.85 9.09 -3.04
N LEU A 234 12.01 9.52 -2.10
CA LEU A 234 11.97 8.99 -0.74
C LEU A 234 10.83 8.00 -0.56
N ASP A 235 11.13 6.87 0.08
CA ASP A 235 10.15 5.83 0.43
C ASP A 235 9.06 6.40 1.32
N VAL A 236 9.41 7.26 2.28
CA VAL A 236 8.43 7.92 3.15
C VAL A 236 7.36 8.69 2.37
N LEU A 237 7.74 9.38 1.29
CA LEU A 237 6.77 10.10 0.45
C LEU A 237 5.93 9.11 -0.38
N PHE A 238 6.58 8.10 -0.97
CA PHE A 238 5.87 7.11 -1.78
C PHE A 238 4.88 6.29 -0.94
N CYS A 239 5.27 5.83 0.25
CA CYS A 239 4.38 5.24 1.25
C CYS A 239 3.23 6.19 1.61
N GLY A 240 3.51 7.47 1.81
CA GLY A 240 2.49 8.48 2.07
C GLY A 240 1.44 8.54 0.95
N PHE A 241 1.86 8.51 -0.31
CA PHE A 241 0.93 8.43 -1.44
C PHE A 241 0.14 7.14 -1.49
N ILE A 242 0.76 5.98 -1.19
CA ILE A 242 0.07 4.69 -1.12
C ILE A 242 -1.02 4.75 -0.04
N TYR A 243 -0.70 5.24 1.17
CA TYR A 243 -1.70 5.42 2.23
C TYR A 243 -2.84 6.35 1.79
N PHE A 244 -2.53 7.48 1.14
CA PHE A 244 -3.58 8.38 0.63
C PHE A 244 -4.49 7.71 -0.41
N ALA A 245 -3.92 6.90 -1.31
CA ALA A 245 -4.70 6.17 -2.29
C ALA A 245 -5.62 5.13 -1.62
N MET A 246 -5.12 4.39 -0.63
CA MET A 246 -5.94 3.42 0.13
C MET A 246 -7.02 4.09 0.97
N ILE A 247 -6.70 5.19 1.66
CA ILE A 247 -7.66 5.96 2.46
C ILE A 247 -8.73 6.56 1.54
N GLY A 248 -8.31 7.16 0.42
CA GLY A 248 -9.24 7.73 -0.55
C GLY A 248 -10.17 6.69 -1.18
N ASP A 249 -9.65 5.51 -1.57
CA ASP A 249 -10.48 4.44 -2.14
C ASP A 249 -11.48 3.84 -1.12
N ALA A 250 -11.23 4.01 0.18
CA ALA A 250 -12.03 3.45 1.26
C ALA A 250 -13.13 4.38 1.81
N ILE A 251 -13.03 5.70 1.62
CA ILE A 251 -13.97 6.70 2.17
C ILE A 251 -14.91 7.27 1.12
#